data_AF-A0AAD7C5B7-F1
#
_entry.id   AF-A0AAD7C5B7-F1
#
_cell.length_a   1.000
_cell.length_b   1.000
_cell.length_c   1.000
_cell.angle_alpha   90.00
_cell.angle_beta   90.00
_cell.angle_gamma   90.00
#
_symmetry.space_group_name_H-M   'P 1'
#
loop_
_entity.id
_entity.type
_entity.pdbx_description
1 polymer ?
#
loop_
_entity_poly.entity_id
_entity_poly.type
_entity_poly.pdbx_seq_one_letter_code
_entity_poly.pdbx_strand_id
1 'polypeptide(L)'
;MSNLLEICEAALRLDGSSPEAERTADIIHLQLLLSQNSETETVIAFARSCVEKHPAVAYFYYAITMCISKQFHALTTAAKGLKCHITTEFIQQELHYHVTHLLYHTLTYILHGDRYDEPRLQTISVLINKAEDHASTFLKIASPDHPGVLEMTAVVTLLNLLMKGHTLTNEELKTVGSNLLAGAQSMADLSQLPKECMALTLILARMESQCAWQCWGPTMSRRHEPTSRNAAEATLNLPPLLAAPASDDHFTAWVERLEAKTPGEQVLEIMAVSIIGNKDTDLLSCINAGPAKIPARRSNDVRAV
;
A
#
# COMPACT_ATOMS: atom_id res chain seq x y z
N MET A 1 28.83 -13.03 -11.63
CA MET A 1 27.93 -14.03 -11.01
C MET A 1 27.04 -14.75 -12.01
N SER A 2 26.61 -14.15 -13.15
CA SER A 2 25.73 -14.79 -14.16
C SER A 2 26.14 -16.21 -14.57
N ASN A 3 27.43 -16.42 -14.88
CA ASN A 3 27.93 -17.68 -15.43
C ASN A 3 27.74 -18.89 -14.48
N LEU A 4 27.80 -18.70 -13.15
CA LEU A 4 27.61 -19.81 -12.21
C LEU A 4 26.13 -20.24 -12.11
N LEU A 5 25.21 -19.27 -12.08
CA LEU A 5 23.78 -19.56 -12.01
C LEU A 5 23.29 -20.24 -13.29
N GLU A 6 23.81 -19.84 -14.45
CA GLU A 6 23.54 -20.50 -15.74
C GLU A 6 24.00 -21.97 -15.74
N ILE A 7 25.19 -22.26 -15.21
CA ILE A 7 25.69 -23.65 -15.07
C ILE A 7 24.80 -24.45 -14.11
N CYS A 8 24.40 -23.88 -12.98
CA CYS A 8 23.53 -24.55 -12.02
C CYS A 8 22.13 -24.83 -12.60
N GLU A 9 21.55 -23.87 -13.32
CA GLU A 9 20.28 -24.07 -14.03
C GLU A 9 20.39 -25.24 -15.01
N ALA A 10 21.42 -25.24 -15.87
CA ALA A 10 21.64 -26.29 -16.85
C ALA A 10 21.83 -27.66 -16.18
N ALA A 11 22.61 -27.74 -15.10
CA ALA A 11 22.82 -28.97 -14.36
C ALA A 11 21.52 -29.53 -13.76
N LEU A 12 20.68 -28.68 -13.17
CA LEU A 12 19.39 -29.09 -12.60
C LEU A 12 18.41 -29.58 -13.67
N ARG A 13 18.42 -28.95 -14.85
CA ARG A 13 17.59 -29.41 -15.98
C ARG A 13 18.08 -30.71 -16.59
N LEU A 14 19.40 -30.95 -16.60
CA LEU A 14 19.98 -32.21 -17.05
C LEU A 14 19.69 -33.35 -16.09
N ASP A 15 19.67 -33.08 -14.78
CA ASP A 15 19.28 -34.07 -13.78
C ASP A 15 17.83 -34.50 -14.01
N GLY A 16 16.89 -33.55 -14.14
CA GLY A 16 15.49 -33.77 -14.59
C GLY A 16 14.69 -34.82 -13.79
N SER A 17 15.27 -35.32 -12.71
CA SER A 17 14.86 -36.57 -12.06
C SER A 17 13.86 -36.33 -10.92
N SER A 18 13.72 -35.08 -10.46
CA SER A 18 12.77 -34.71 -9.42
C SER A 18 11.99 -33.43 -9.74
N PRO A 19 10.71 -33.34 -9.35
CA PRO A 19 9.94 -32.10 -9.42
C PRO A 19 10.58 -30.94 -8.64
N GLU A 20 11.39 -31.25 -7.63
CA GLU A 20 12.13 -30.26 -6.86
C GLU A 20 13.29 -29.65 -7.66
N ALA A 21 14.03 -30.46 -8.43
CA ALA A 21 15.10 -30.00 -9.29
C ALA A 21 14.56 -29.08 -10.40
N GLU A 22 13.44 -29.46 -11.03
CA GLU A 22 12.77 -28.64 -12.06
C GLU A 22 12.34 -27.29 -11.49
N ARG A 23 11.61 -27.29 -10.36
CA ARG A 23 11.20 -26.06 -9.68
C ARG A 23 12.39 -25.18 -9.29
N THR A 24 13.47 -25.77 -8.82
CA THR A 24 14.68 -25.02 -8.44
C THR A 24 15.36 -24.40 -9.66
N ALA A 25 15.41 -25.12 -10.78
CA ALA A 25 15.89 -24.59 -12.05
C ALA A 25 15.03 -23.41 -12.52
N ASP A 26 13.70 -23.49 -12.39
CA ASP A 26 12.79 -22.40 -12.74
C ASP A 26 12.99 -21.16 -11.87
N ILE A 27 13.23 -21.32 -10.55
CA ILE A 27 13.57 -20.20 -9.65
C ILE A 27 14.89 -19.54 -10.09
N ILE A 28 15.93 -20.33 -10.38
CA ILE A 28 17.24 -19.82 -10.81
C ILE A 28 17.12 -19.10 -12.16
N HIS A 29 16.38 -19.66 -13.11
CA HIS A 29 16.16 -19.03 -14.40
C HIS A 29 15.48 -17.68 -14.24
N LEU A 30 14.46 -17.60 -13.38
CA LEU A 30 13.76 -16.35 -13.11
C LEU A 30 14.64 -15.31 -12.40
N GLN A 31 15.53 -15.75 -11.51
CA GLN A 31 16.57 -14.89 -10.92
C GLN A 31 17.53 -14.34 -11.98
N LEU A 32 17.95 -15.18 -12.94
CA LEU A 32 18.79 -14.75 -14.06
C LEU A 32 18.10 -13.66 -14.88
N LEU A 33 16.84 -13.89 -15.28
CA LEU A 33 16.06 -12.90 -16.05
C LEU A 33 15.93 -11.56 -15.31
N LEU A 34 15.65 -11.59 -14.00
CA LEU A 34 15.59 -10.38 -13.17
C LEU A 34 16.95 -9.69 -13.07
N SER A 35 18.04 -10.44 -12.88
CA SER A 35 19.39 -9.89 -12.73
C SER A 35 19.96 -9.29 -14.03
N GLN A 36 19.50 -9.79 -15.17
CA GLN A 36 19.92 -9.34 -16.50
C GLN A 36 19.10 -8.13 -16.99
N ASN A 37 18.18 -7.61 -16.18
CA ASN A 37 17.22 -6.59 -16.58
C ASN A 37 16.49 -6.97 -17.88
N SER A 38 16.11 -8.26 -18.00
CA SER A 38 15.32 -8.72 -19.14
C SER A 38 13.99 -7.95 -19.22
N GLU A 39 13.40 -7.95 -20.42
CA GLU A 39 12.12 -7.29 -20.63
C GLU A 39 11.07 -7.81 -19.65
N THR A 40 10.39 -6.88 -18.98
CA THR A 40 9.37 -7.14 -17.96
C THR A 40 8.32 -8.14 -18.41
N GLU A 41 7.88 -8.06 -19.68
CA GLU A 41 6.90 -8.99 -20.25
C GLU A 41 7.42 -10.42 -20.33
N THR A 42 8.71 -10.60 -20.65
CA THR A 42 9.37 -11.92 -20.69
C THR A 42 9.42 -12.53 -19.29
N VAL A 43 9.80 -11.74 -18.28
CA VAL A 43 9.84 -12.17 -16.88
C VAL A 43 8.45 -12.60 -16.40
N ILE A 44 7.42 -11.78 -16.67
CA ILE A 44 6.03 -12.07 -16.29
C ILE A 44 5.52 -13.33 -17.01
N ALA A 45 5.77 -13.47 -18.31
CA ALA A 45 5.33 -14.63 -19.08
C ALA A 45 5.95 -15.92 -18.55
N PHE A 46 7.26 -15.91 -18.29
CA PHE A 46 7.95 -17.05 -17.71
C PHE A 46 7.41 -17.39 -16.31
N ALA A 47 7.34 -16.40 -15.41
CA ALA A 47 6.86 -16.62 -14.05
C ALA A 47 5.41 -17.14 -14.01
N ARG A 48 4.54 -16.69 -14.93
CA ARG A 48 3.17 -17.22 -15.07
C ARG A 48 3.17 -18.69 -15.47
N SER A 49 4.01 -19.09 -16.42
CA SER A 49 4.17 -20.50 -16.79
C SER A 49 4.63 -21.33 -15.59
N CYS A 50 5.54 -20.81 -14.76
CA CYS A 50 5.95 -21.46 -13.52
C CYS A 50 4.81 -21.57 -12.49
N VAL A 51 3.96 -20.53 -12.36
CA VAL A 51 2.77 -20.59 -11.49
C VAL A 51 1.80 -21.69 -11.93
N GLU A 52 1.58 -21.89 -13.23
CA GLU A 52 0.70 -22.95 -13.74
C GLU A 52 1.22 -24.35 -13.37
N LYS A 53 2.55 -24.55 -13.44
CA LYS A 53 3.20 -25.82 -13.07
C LYS A 53 3.30 -26.01 -11.55
N HIS A 54 3.55 -24.93 -10.82
CA HIS A 54 3.93 -24.93 -9.41
C HIS A 54 3.21 -23.82 -8.62
N PRO A 55 1.87 -23.90 -8.49
CA PRO A 55 1.06 -22.83 -7.89
C PRO A 55 1.29 -22.61 -6.39
N ALA A 56 2.03 -23.52 -5.73
CA ALA A 56 2.31 -23.45 -4.30
C ALA A 56 3.61 -22.70 -3.95
N VAL A 57 4.33 -22.16 -4.95
CA VAL A 57 5.65 -21.54 -4.78
C VAL A 57 5.54 -20.02 -4.79
N ALA A 58 5.79 -19.39 -3.63
CA ALA A 58 5.64 -17.95 -3.44
C ALA A 58 6.55 -17.11 -4.35
N TYR A 59 7.74 -17.62 -4.67
CA TYR A 59 8.75 -16.90 -5.45
C TYR A 59 8.23 -16.43 -6.82
N PHE A 60 7.41 -17.25 -7.50
CA PHE A 60 6.88 -16.89 -8.81
C PHE A 60 5.87 -15.74 -8.73
N TYR A 61 5.04 -15.73 -7.68
CA TYR A 61 4.13 -14.60 -7.41
C TYR A 61 4.90 -13.33 -7.06
N TYR A 62 5.96 -13.43 -6.24
CA TYR A 62 6.83 -12.31 -5.92
C TYR A 62 7.44 -11.68 -7.18
N ALA A 63 8.03 -12.48 -8.07
CA ALA A 63 8.60 -11.98 -9.31
C ALA A 63 7.57 -11.29 -10.21
N ILE A 64 6.35 -11.83 -10.30
CA ILE A 64 5.26 -11.19 -11.04
C ILE A 64 4.88 -9.85 -10.38
N THR A 65 4.75 -9.79 -9.06
CA THR A 65 4.44 -8.56 -8.32
C THR A 65 5.47 -7.46 -8.59
N MET A 66 6.76 -7.79 -8.67
CA MET A 66 7.84 -6.85 -8.98
C MET A 66 7.76 -6.26 -10.38
N CYS A 67 7.18 -6.99 -11.33
CA CYS A 67 7.20 -6.64 -12.74
C CYS A 67 5.87 -6.04 -13.22
N ILE A 68 4.75 -6.30 -12.55
CA ILE A 68 3.44 -5.79 -12.96
C ILE A 68 3.32 -4.29 -12.64
N SER A 69 3.01 -3.49 -13.66
CA SER A 69 2.69 -2.06 -13.51
C SER A 69 1.28 -1.79 -12.99
N LYS A 70 0.34 -2.72 -13.21
CA LYS A 70 -1.05 -2.60 -12.77
C LYS A 70 -1.17 -2.93 -11.27
N GLN A 71 -1.36 -1.89 -10.47
CA GLN A 71 -1.36 -1.96 -9.00
C GLN A 71 -2.31 -3.03 -8.42
N PHE A 72 -3.55 -3.12 -8.91
CA PHE A 72 -4.52 -4.11 -8.41
C PHE A 72 -4.12 -5.55 -8.76
N HIS A 73 -3.65 -5.80 -9.99
CA HIS A 73 -3.07 -7.09 -10.35
C HIS A 73 -1.86 -7.43 -9.49
N ALA A 74 -0.96 -6.47 -9.22
CA ALA A 74 0.21 -6.68 -8.37
C ALA A 74 -0.20 -7.05 -6.94
N LEU A 75 -1.21 -6.37 -6.38
CA LEU A 75 -1.75 -6.62 -5.05
C LEU A 75 -2.38 -8.01 -4.94
N THR A 76 -3.24 -8.36 -5.90
CA THR A 76 -3.86 -9.69 -6.00
C THR A 76 -2.81 -10.79 -6.12
N THR A 77 -1.78 -10.57 -6.94
CA THR A 77 -0.69 -11.52 -7.12
C THR A 77 0.12 -11.70 -5.84
N ALA A 78 0.48 -10.60 -5.17
CA ALA A 78 1.25 -10.65 -3.93
C ALA A 78 0.47 -11.35 -2.82
N ALA A 79 -0.84 -11.07 -2.70
CA ALA A 79 -1.73 -11.74 -1.76
C ALA A 79 -1.85 -13.25 -2.04
N LYS A 80 -1.85 -13.68 -3.32
CA LYS A 80 -1.79 -15.10 -3.70
C LYS A 80 -0.43 -15.72 -3.29
N GLY A 81 0.66 -14.99 -3.48
CA GLY A 81 2.00 -15.38 -3.02
C GLY A 81 2.07 -15.63 -1.51
N LEU A 82 1.44 -14.79 -0.70
CA LEU A 82 1.41 -14.97 0.77
C LEU A 82 0.64 -16.21 1.23
N LYS A 83 -0.21 -16.81 0.38
CA LYS A 83 -0.95 -18.04 0.67
C LYS A 83 -0.16 -19.31 0.29
N CYS A 84 0.98 -19.16 -0.37
CA CYS A 84 1.81 -20.28 -0.80
C CYS A 84 2.54 -20.92 0.39
N HIS A 85 2.60 -22.26 0.43
CA HIS A 85 3.28 -22.98 1.51
C HIS A 85 4.77 -23.26 1.22
N ILE A 86 5.20 -23.18 -0.05
CA ILE A 86 6.62 -23.24 -0.41
C ILE A 86 7.13 -21.80 -0.53
N THR A 87 7.76 -21.32 0.52
CA THR A 87 8.31 -19.96 0.62
C THR A 87 9.55 -19.92 1.49
N THR A 88 10.31 -18.85 1.40
CA THR A 88 11.39 -18.51 2.33
C THR A 88 10.99 -17.30 3.17
N GLU A 89 11.65 -17.09 4.32
CA GLU A 89 11.40 -15.90 5.16
C GLU A 89 11.63 -14.60 4.39
N PHE A 90 12.67 -14.57 3.54
CA PHE A 90 12.94 -13.44 2.66
C PHE A 90 11.77 -13.14 1.73
N ILE A 91 11.24 -14.14 1.01
CA ILE A 91 10.12 -13.93 0.09
C ILE A 91 8.84 -13.56 0.82
N GLN A 92 8.60 -14.14 2.00
CA GLN A 92 7.47 -13.77 2.83
C GLN A 92 7.58 -12.29 3.26
N GLN A 93 8.75 -11.87 3.72
CA GLN A 93 9.05 -10.49 4.08
C GLN A 93 8.80 -9.54 2.89
N GLU A 94 9.40 -9.81 1.73
CA GLU A 94 9.21 -8.97 0.53
C GLU A 94 7.74 -8.89 0.11
N LEU A 95 7.00 -10.01 0.15
CA LEU A 95 5.59 -9.99 -0.20
C LEU A 95 4.76 -9.13 0.77
N HIS A 96 5.04 -9.18 2.09
CA HIS A 96 4.40 -8.27 3.05
C HIS A 96 4.75 -6.81 2.77
N TYR A 97 6.03 -6.52 2.50
CA TYR A 97 6.49 -5.18 2.12
C TYR A 97 5.72 -4.63 0.92
N HIS A 98 5.64 -5.41 -0.17
CA HIS A 98 4.95 -5.00 -1.39
C HIS A 98 3.44 -4.86 -1.21
N VAL A 99 2.79 -5.78 -0.48
CA VAL A 99 1.35 -5.67 -0.19
C VAL A 99 1.07 -4.37 0.57
N THR A 100 1.86 -4.05 1.60
CA THR A 100 1.71 -2.79 2.34
C THR A 100 1.90 -1.58 1.43
N HIS A 101 2.94 -1.57 0.60
CA HIS A 101 3.22 -0.45 -0.30
C HIS A 101 2.09 -0.24 -1.32
N LEU A 102 1.60 -1.33 -1.94
CA LEU A 102 0.47 -1.29 -2.88
C LEU A 102 -0.83 -0.83 -2.20
N LEU A 103 -1.10 -1.27 -0.97
CA LEU A 103 -2.25 -0.83 -0.18
C LEU A 103 -2.15 0.65 0.20
N TYR A 104 -0.96 1.08 0.64
CA TYR A 104 -0.68 2.46 0.99
C TYR A 104 -0.88 3.39 -0.22
N HIS A 105 -0.36 3.04 -1.39
CA HIS A 105 -0.61 3.81 -2.62
C HIS A 105 -2.08 3.83 -3.03
N THR A 106 -2.81 2.74 -2.82
CA THR A 106 -4.25 2.71 -3.07
C THR A 106 -4.98 3.66 -2.12
N LEU A 107 -4.57 3.67 -0.85
CA LEU A 107 -5.12 4.54 0.17
C LEU A 107 -4.85 6.02 -0.15
N THR A 108 -3.62 6.39 -0.52
CA THR A 108 -3.31 7.79 -0.88
C THR A 108 -4.19 8.25 -2.03
N TYR A 109 -4.34 7.45 -3.09
CA TYR A 109 -5.26 7.77 -4.19
C TYR A 109 -6.71 8.01 -3.71
N ILE A 110 -7.22 7.13 -2.85
CA ILE A 110 -8.58 7.26 -2.31
C ILE A 110 -8.71 8.46 -1.36
N LEU A 111 -7.65 8.89 -0.67
CA LEU A 111 -7.67 10.09 0.17
C LEU A 111 -7.59 11.41 -0.63
N HIS A 112 -7.18 11.38 -1.90
CA HIS A 112 -7.12 12.59 -2.73
C HIS A 112 -8.47 13.01 -3.33
N GLY A 113 -9.54 12.24 -3.17
CA GLY A 113 -10.83 12.62 -3.74
C GLY A 113 -11.62 13.63 -2.91
N ASP A 114 -12.50 14.36 -3.59
CA ASP A 114 -13.25 15.49 -3.02
C ASP A 114 -14.47 15.09 -2.18
N ARG A 115 -14.87 13.81 -2.17
CA ARG A 115 -16.08 13.33 -1.50
C ARG A 115 -15.81 12.07 -0.69
N TYR A 116 -16.26 12.08 0.57
CA TYR A 116 -16.18 10.98 1.51
C TYR A 116 -17.59 10.51 1.88
N ASP A 117 -18.19 9.70 1.00
CA ASP A 117 -19.41 8.98 1.34
C ASP A 117 -19.10 7.77 2.22
N GLU A 118 -20.13 7.22 2.86
CA GLU A 118 -20.01 6.07 3.76
C GLU A 118 -19.33 4.85 3.08
N PRO A 119 -19.68 4.47 1.83
CA PRO A 119 -18.94 3.47 1.04
C PRO A 119 -17.43 3.68 0.99
N ARG A 120 -16.98 4.90 0.65
CA ARG A 120 -15.57 5.21 0.53
C ARG A 120 -14.88 5.16 1.88
N LEU A 121 -15.51 5.66 2.94
CA LEU A 121 -14.98 5.61 4.30
C LEU A 121 -14.78 4.15 4.77
N GLN A 122 -15.71 3.27 4.45
CA GLN A 122 -15.56 1.84 4.76
C GLN A 122 -14.42 1.19 4.00
N THR A 123 -14.26 1.53 2.72
CA THR A 123 -13.12 1.08 1.90
C THR A 123 -11.80 1.55 2.49
N ILE A 124 -11.70 2.82 2.86
CA ILE A 124 -10.53 3.41 3.52
C ILE A 124 -10.20 2.63 4.80
N SER A 125 -11.19 2.34 5.64
CA SER A 125 -11.00 1.57 6.87
C SER A 125 -10.47 0.16 6.61
N VAL A 126 -10.97 -0.55 5.60
CA VAL A 126 -10.45 -1.88 5.21
C VAL A 126 -8.99 -1.78 4.79
N LEU A 127 -8.66 -0.83 3.92
CA LEU A 127 -7.30 -0.67 3.39
C LEU A 127 -6.31 -0.32 4.50
N ILE A 128 -6.68 0.59 5.40
CA ILE A 128 -5.83 0.98 6.53
C ILE A 128 -5.53 -0.22 7.43
N ASN A 129 -6.56 -0.96 7.84
CA ASN A 129 -6.39 -2.13 8.71
C ASN A 129 -5.50 -3.19 8.05
N LYS A 130 -5.76 -3.51 6.76
CA LYS A 130 -4.95 -4.49 6.05
C LYS A 130 -3.51 -4.02 5.84
N ALA A 131 -3.31 -2.76 5.48
CA ALA A 131 -1.97 -2.22 5.34
C ALA A 131 -1.19 -2.30 6.66
N GLU A 132 -1.88 -2.05 7.79
CA GLU A 132 -1.25 -2.12 9.11
C GLU A 132 -0.93 -3.56 9.49
N ASP A 133 -1.84 -4.52 9.28
CA ASP A 133 -1.59 -5.95 9.50
C ASP A 133 -0.33 -6.43 8.75
N HIS A 134 -0.21 -6.10 7.46
CA HIS A 134 0.93 -6.51 6.63
C HIS A 134 2.22 -5.78 7.04
N ALA A 135 2.16 -4.48 7.34
CA ALA A 135 3.32 -3.70 7.75
C ALA A 135 3.87 -4.13 9.11
N SER A 136 2.98 -4.35 10.07
CA SER A 136 3.33 -4.88 11.40
C SER A 136 3.87 -6.30 11.32
N THR A 137 3.36 -7.13 10.40
CA THR A 137 3.93 -8.47 10.16
C THR A 137 5.32 -8.38 9.54
N PHE A 138 5.52 -7.51 8.55
CA PHE A 138 6.83 -7.24 7.98
C PHE A 138 7.85 -6.81 9.05
N LEU A 139 7.53 -5.83 9.90
CA LEU A 139 8.44 -5.35 10.94
C LEU A 139 8.81 -6.42 11.98
N LYS A 140 7.97 -7.45 12.17
CA LYS A 140 8.25 -8.57 13.09
C LYS A 140 9.24 -9.57 12.51
N ILE A 141 9.23 -9.77 11.19
CA ILE A 141 10.04 -10.79 10.51
C ILE A 141 11.27 -10.21 9.82
N ALA A 142 11.26 -8.91 9.52
CA ALA A 142 12.35 -8.25 8.81
C ALA A 142 13.62 -8.17 9.65
N SER A 143 14.76 -8.38 9.00
CA SER A 143 16.07 -8.06 9.59
C SER A 143 16.12 -6.57 9.95
N PRO A 144 16.70 -6.19 11.10
CA PRO A 144 16.89 -4.77 11.46
C PRO A 144 17.62 -3.93 10.41
N ASP A 145 18.46 -4.58 9.60
CA ASP A 145 19.25 -3.94 8.53
C ASP A 145 18.50 -3.85 7.20
N HIS A 146 17.28 -4.38 7.11
CA HIS A 146 16.53 -4.35 5.86
C HIS A 146 16.14 -2.90 5.49
N PRO A 147 16.39 -2.46 4.25
CA PRO A 147 16.20 -1.05 3.86
C PRO A 147 14.76 -0.54 4.06
N GLY A 148 13.77 -1.43 3.93
CA GLY A 148 12.36 -1.11 4.14
C GLY A 148 11.90 -0.95 5.59
N VAL A 149 12.72 -1.25 6.62
CA VAL A 149 12.29 -1.17 8.04
C VAL A 149 11.91 0.25 8.45
N LEU A 150 12.73 1.23 8.06
CA LEU A 150 12.49 2.62 8.40
C LEU A 150 11.23 3.15 7.70
N GLU A 151 11.06 2.81 6.42
CA GLU A 151 9.86 3.14 5.65
C GLU A 151 8.60 2.51 6.26
N MET A 152 8.62 1.21 6.56
CA MET A 152 7.47 0.51 7.11
C MET A 152 7.12 0.98 8.53
N THR A 153 8.12 1.41 9.31
CA THR A 153 7.89 2.06 10.61
C THR A 153 7.12 3.38 10.45
N ALA A 154 7.50 4.19 9.46
CA ALA A 154 6.79 5.43 9.14
C ALA A 154 5.34 5.13 8.66
N VAL A 155 5.17 4.13 7.78
CA VAL A 155 3.85 3.69 7.31
C VAL A 155 2.97 3.21 8.45
N VAL A 156 3.46 2.35 9.35
CA VAL A 156 2.70 1.89 10.54
C VAL A 156 2.31 3.06 11.44
N THR A 157 3.22 4.01 11.64
CA THR A 157 2.94 5.20 12.47
C THR A 157 1.82 6.04 11.86
N LEU A 158 1.82 6.24 10.53
CA LEU A 158 0.73 6.91 9.81
C LEU A 158 -0.59 6.18 9.91
N LEU A 159 -0.60 4.87 9.65
CA LEU A 159 -1.82 4.08 9.67
C LEU A 159 -2.43 4.11 11.08
N ASN A 160 -1.60 4.01 12.12
CA ASN A 160 -2.03 4.21 13.50
C ASN A 160 -2.58 5.61 13.77
N LEU A 161 -1.97 6.65 13.20
CA LEU A 161 -2.49 8.01 13.31
C LEU A 161 -3.84 8.17 12.59
N LEU A 162 -4.03 7.52 11.45
CA LEU A 162 -5.32 7.51 10.73
C LEU A 162 -6.41 6.80 11.54
N MET A 163 -6.09 5.67 12.17
CA MET A 163 -7.04 4.90 12.99
C MET A 163 -7.34 5.58 14.32
N LYS A 164 -6.31 6.03 15.04
CA LYS A 164 -6.39 6.45 16.45
C LYS A 164 -6.13 7.93 16.66
N GLY A 165 -5.86 8.71 15.61
CA GLY A 165 -5.60 10.15 15.74
C GLY A 165 -6.73 10.93 16.41
N HIS A 166 -7.97 10.46 16.29
CA HIS A 166 -9.13 11.03 16.97
C HIS A 166 -9.10 10.90 18.50
N THR A 167 -8.29 9.99 19.05
CA THR A 167 -8.11 9.81 20.49
C THR A 167 -6.93 10.61 21.05
N LEU A 168 -6.12 11.22 20.17
CA LEU A 168 -4.96 12.01 20.56
C LEU A 168 -5.40 13.45 20.86
N THR A 169 -4.76 14.04 21.86
CA THR A 169 -4.83 15.48 22.12
C THR A 169 -4.08 16.26 21.04
N ASN A 170 -4.38 17.56 20.90
CA ASN A 170 -3.67 18.42 19.96
C ASN A 170 -2.15 18.50 20.22
N GLU A 171 -1.71 18.35 21.48
CA GLU A 171 -0.29 18.38 21.85
C GLU A 171 0.43 17.09 21.46
N GLU A 172 -0.21 15.93 21.71
CA GLU A 172 0.28 14.63 21.28
C GLU A 172 0.38 14.55 19.76
N LEU A 173 -0.64 15.07 19.07
CA LEU A 173 -0.65 15.11 17.61
C LEU A 173 0.51 15.94 17.05
N LYS A 174 0.76 17.14 17.59
CA LYS A 174 1.90 17.97 17.19
C LYS A 174 3.23 17.25 17.42
N THR A 175 3.34 16.55 18.54
CA THR A 175 4.53 15.77 18.88
C THR A 175 4.75 14.65 17.85
N VAL A 176 3.71 13.84 17.57
CA VAL A 176 3.76 12.77 16.56
C VAL A 176 4.07 13.33 15.17
N GLY A 177 3.44 14.44 14.78
CA GLY A 177 3.70 15.11 13.51
C GLY A 177 5.14 15.61 13.39
N SER A 178 5.69 16.21 14.44
CA SER A 178 7.09 16.67 14.47
C SER A 178 8.08 15.52 14.37
N ASN A 179 7.82 14.39 15.06
CA ASN A 179 8.66 13.20 15.00
C ASN A 179 8.61 12.53 13.63
N LEU A 180 7.42 12.45 13.03
CA LEU A 180 7.23 11.94 11.66
C LEU A 180 7.96 12.81 10.64
N LEU A 181 7.87 14.13 10.77
CA LEU A 181 8.55 15.07 9.87
C LEU A 181 10.08 14.97 10.01
N ALA A 182 10.59 14.92 11.24
CA ALA A 182 12.02 14.72 11.51
C ALA A 182 12.52 13.36 10.98
N GLY A 183 11.71 12.31 11.12
CA GLY A 183 11.99 11.00 10.54
C GLY A 183 12.00 11.03 9.01
N ALA A 184 11.03 11.72 8.38
CA ALA A 184 10.97 11.89 6.94
C ALA A 184 12.16 12.71 6.40
N GLN A 185 12.58 13.75 7.10
CA GLN A 185 13.79 14.52 6.77
C GLN A 185 15.06 13.66 6.91
N SER A 186 15.16 12.88 7.99
CA SER A 186 16.29 11.96 8.18
C SER A 186 16.33 10.89 7.09
N MET A 187 15.18 10.38 6.65
CA MET A 187 15.07 9.48 5.49
C MET A 187 15.49 10.19 4.20
N ALA A 188 15.10 11.45 4.02
CA ALA A 188 15.48 12.24 2.85
C ALA A 188 16.97 12.48 2.71
N ASP A 189 17.66 12.61 3.83
CA ASP A 189 19.10 12.82 3.86
C ASP A 189 19.85 11.50 3.62
N LEU A 190 19.22 10.37 3.95
CA LEU A 190 19.78 9.01 3.79
C LEU A 190 19.46 8.37 2.44
N SER A 191 18.37 8.77 1.77
CA SER A 191 17.95 8.24 0.48
C SER A 191 17.29 9.33 -0.38
N GLN A 192 17.35 9.18 -1.72
CA GLN A 192 16.51 10.00 -2.60
C GLN A 192 15.04 9.75 -2.21
N LEU A 193 14.44 10.71 -1.50
CA LEU A 193 13.11 10.64 -0.91
C LEU A 193 12.14 9.79 -1.76
N PRO A 194 11.62 8.69 -1.21
CA PRO A 194 10.41 8.11 -1.75
C PRO A 194 9.33 9.20 -1.72
N LYS A 195 8.63 9.42 -2.85
CA LYS A 195 7.50 10.34 -3.00
C LYS A 195 6.43 10.17 -1.91
N GLU A 196 6.44 9.01 -1.27
CA GLU A 196 5.67 8.58 -0.11
C GLU A 196 5.86 9.51 1.12
N CYS A 197 7.03 10.13 1.30
CA CYS A 197 7.26 11.14 2.35
C CYS A 197 6.53 12.47 2.08
N MET A 198 6.21 12.79 0.82
CA MET A 198 5.31 13.91 0.51
C MET A 198 3.86 13.55 0.81
N ALA A 199 3.44 12.30 0.57
CA ALA A 199 2.11 11.82 0.93
C ALA A 199 1.90 11.85 2.46
N LEU A 200 2.94 11.51 3.23
CA LEU A 200 3.05 11.74 4.68
C LEU A 200 2.71 13.18 5.09
N THR A 201 3.38 14.15 4.45
CA THR A 201 3.19 15.58 4.74
C THR A 201 1.79 16.05 4.35
N LEU A 202 1.25 15.57 3.23
CA LEU A 202 -0.09 15.91 2.76
C LEU A 202 -1.19 15.32 3.64
N ILE A 203 -1.04 14.07 4.11
CA ILE A 203 -1.99 13.44 5.04
C ILE A 203 -1.99 14.21 6.37
N LEU A 204 -0.81 14.51 6.92
CA LEU A 204 -0.69 15.29 8.16
C LEU A 204 -1.29 16.70 8.00
N ALA A 205 -0.97 17.42 6.93
CA ALA A 205 -1.53 18.73 6.65
C ALA A 205 -3.06 18.70 6.45
N ARG A 206 -3.60 17.63 5.85
CA ARG A 206 -5.05 17.42 5.69
C ARG A 206 -5.73 17.14 7.03
N MET A 207 -5.09 16.32 7.88
CA MET A 207 -5.59 16.03 9.22
C MET A 207 -5.65 17.30 10.08
N GLU A 208 -4.61 18.14 10.03
CA GLU A 208 -4.56 19.41 10.77
C GLU A 208 -5.54 20.48 10.25
N SER A 209 -5.78 20.54 8.94
CA SER A 209 -6.53 21.66 8.34
C SER A 209 -8.06 21.48 8.33
N GLN A 210 -8.58 20.26 8.41
CA GLN A 210 -10.00 20.01 8.10
C GLN A 210 -10.83 19.39 9.22
N CYS A 211 -10.27 19.13 10.42
CA CYS A 211 -10.92 18.25 11.40
C CYS A 211 -11.42 16.95 10.74
N ALA A 212 -10.76 16.49 9.66
CA ALA A 212 -11.21 15.34 8.87
C ALA A 212 -11.35 14.09 9.74
N TRP A 213 -10.60 14.05 10.85
CA TRP A 213 -10.72 13.00 11.85
C TRP A 213 -12.06 12.93 12.58
N GLN A 214 -12.77 14.05 12.70
CA GLN A 214 -14.09 14.08 13.32
C GLN A 214 -15.12 13.38 12.44
N CYS A 215 -14.92 13.41 11.11
CA CYS A 215 -15.80 12.79 10.14
C CYS A 215 -15.59 11.27 10.07
N TRP A 216 -14.35 10.78 10.08
CA TRP A 216 -14.08 9.33 9.97
C TRP A 216 -13.93 8.62 11.31
N GLY A 217 -13.73 9.34 12.41
CA GLY A 217 -13.44 8.79 13.73
C GLY A 217 -14.52 7.82 14.18
N PRO A 218 -15.81 8.21 14.15
CA PRO A 218 -16.92 7.31 14.49
C PRO A 218 -17.01 6.05 13.62
N THR A 219 -16.52 6.08 12.37
CA THR A 219 -16.50 4.91 11.48
C THR A 219 -15.34 3.96 11.84
N MET A 220 -14.18 4.51 12.22
CA MET A 220 -13.04 3.71 12.68
C MET A 220 -13.31 3.10 14.07
N SER A 221 -13.88 3.86 15.02
CA SER A 221 -14.17 3.37 16.38
C SER A 221 -15.18 2.21 16.37
N ARG A 222 -16.17 2.23 15.46
CA ARG A 222 -17.19 1.18 15.33
C ARG A 222 -16.62 -0.21 14.99
N ARG A 223 -15.42 -0.31 14.43
CA ARG A 223 -14.77 -1.60 14.12
C ARG A 223 -13.89 -2.15 15.23
N HIS A 224 -13.40 -1.31 16.13
CA HIS A 224 -12.58 -1.77 17.25
C HIS A 224 -13.41 -2.39 18.38
N GLU A 225 -14.73 -2.17 18.42
CA GLU A 225 -15.61 -2.96 19.27
C GLU A 225 -15.73 -4.39 18.71
N PRO A 226 -15.30 -5.42 19.47
CA PRO A 226 -15.47 -6.81 19.06
C PRO A 226 -16.96 -7.15 19.15
N THR A 227 -17.73 -6.81 18.12
CA THR A 227 -19.14 -7.19 18.02
C THR A 227 -19.22 -8.66 17.65
N SER A 228 -19.11 -9.51 18.68
CA SER A 228 -19.57 -10.89 18.60
C SER A 228 -21.04 -10.86 18.17
N ARG A 229 -21.38 -11.56 17.08
CA ARG A 229 -22.70 -11.75 16.44
C ARG A 229 -23.20 -10.75 15.39
N ASN A 230 -22.94 -9.43 15.45
CA ASN A 230 -23.62 -8.49 14.52
C ASN A 230 -22.81 -8.08 13.27
N ALA A 231 -21.52 -8.42 13.19
CA ALA A 231 -20.69 -8.08 12.03
C ALA A 231 -21.12 -8.81 10.74
N ALA A 232 -21.72 -10.00 10.87
CA ALA A 232 -22.25 -10.78 9.74
C ALA A 232 -23.56 -10.18 9.17
N GLU A 233 -24.39 -9.56 10.00
CA GLU A 233 -25.63 -8.90 9.57
C GLU A 233 -25.40 -7.50 9.02
N ALA A 234 -24.39 -6.77 9.50
CA ALA A 234 -24.02 -5.46 8.94
C ALA A 234 -23.38 -5.56 7.54
N THR A 235 -22.71 -6.68 7.23
CA THR A 235 -22.15 -6.94 5.89
C THR A 235 -23.21 -7.34 4.86
N LEU A 236 -24.39 -7.82 5.29
CA LEU A 236 -25.48 -8.26 4.43
C LEU A 236 -26.20 -7.10 3.70
N ASN A 237 -26.14 -5.87 4.23
CA ASN A 237 -26.83 -4.71 3.66
C ASN A 237 -25.91 -3.74 2.89
N LEU A 238 -24.60 -3.99 2.87
CA LEU A 238 -23.67 -3.24 2.05
C LEU A 238 -23.57 -3.88 0.66
N PRO A 239 -23.43 -3.08 -0.41
CA PRO A 239 -23.04 -3.61 -1.71
C PRO A 239 -21.83 -4.56 -1.53
N PRO A 240 -21.79 -5.74 -2.18
CA PRO A 240 -20.72 -6.74 -2.01
C PRO A 240 -19.29 -6.22 -2.26
N LEU A 241 -19.20 -5.05 -2.89
CA LEU A 241 -17.97 -4.30 -3.15
C LEU A 241 -17.42 -3.55 -1.93
N LEU A 242 -18.20 -3.39 -0.86
CA LEU A 242 -17.91 -2.52 0.29
C LEU A 242 -17.96 -3.29 1.61
N ALA A 243 -18.56 -4.48 1.59
CA ALA A 243 -18.45 -5.44 2.68
C ALA A 243 -16.97 -5.76 2.91
N ALA A 244 -16.49 -5.44 4.12
CA ALA A 244 -15.14 -5.75 4.53
C ALA A 244 -14.87 -7.25 4.34
N PRO A 245 -13.69 -7.62 3.82
CA PRO A 245 -13.36 -9.01 3.68
C PRO A 245 -13.24 -9.66 5.06
N ALA A 246 -14.04 -10.70 5.29
CA ALA A 246 -14.05 -11.46 6.55
C ALA A 246 -12.84 -12.40 6.70
N SER A 247 -12.12 -12.65 5.60
CA SER A 247 -10.93 -13.49 5.51
C SER A 247 -10.00 -12.98 4.41
N ASP A 248 -8.77 -13.50 4.34
CA ASP A 248 -7.85 -13.16 3.25
C ASP A 248 -8.32 -13.65 1.88
N ASP A 249 -9.16 -14.68 1.83
CA ASP A 249 -9.84 -15.11 0.59
C ASP A 249 -10.89 -14.09 0.15
N HIS A 250 -11.63 -13.54 1.11
CA HIS A 250 -12.57 -12.46 0.81
C HIS A 250 -11.84 -11.19 0.36
N PHE A 251 -10.61 -10.94 0.85
CA PHE A 251 -9.82 -9.77 0.49
C PHE A 251 -9.36 -9.85 -0.97
N THR A 252 -8.80 -10.99 -1.40
CA THR A 252 -8.43 -11.20 -2.81
C THR A 252 -9.64 -11.00 -3.73
N ALA A 253 -10.77 -11.62 -3.41
CA ALA A 253 -12.00 -11.47 -4.19
C ALA A 253 -12.53 -10.02 -4.18
N TRP A 254 -12.32 -9.28 -3.09
CA TRP A 254 -12.70 -7.87 -2.98
C TRP A 254 -11.83 -6.98 -3.86
N VAL A 255 -10.51 -7.20 -3.89
CA VAL A 255 -9.58 -6.48 -4.79
C VAL A 255 -9.93 -6.75 -6.27
N GLU A 256 -10.18 -8.00 -6.64
CA GLU A 256 -10.59 -8.37 -8.01
C GLU A 256 -11.91 -7.68 -8.41
N ARG A 257 -12.85 -7.49 -7.47
CA ARG A 257 -14.09 -6.73 -7.72
C ARG A 257 -13.85 -5.23 -7.91
N LEU A 258 -12.90 -4.63 -7.20
CA LEU A 258 -12.54 -3.22 -7.39
C LEU A 258 -11.96 -3.01 -8.78
N GLU A 259 -11.06 -3.88 -9.21
CA GLU A 259 -10.44 -3.84 -10.54
C GLU A 259 -11.48 -3.93 -11.67
N ALA A 260 -12.46 -4.83 -11.56
CA ALA A 260 -13.50 -4.99 -12.57
C ALA A 260 -14.37 -3.72 -12.79
N LYS A 261 -14.47 -2.84 -11.78
CA LYS A 261 -15.26 -1.60 -11.86
C LYS A 261 -14.46 -0.36 -12.20
N THR A 262 -13.14 -0.41 -12.04
CA THR A 262 -12.25 0.69 -12.37
C THR A 262 -11.30 0.24 -13.48
N PRO A 263 -11.80 0.03 -14.73
CA PRO A 263 -10.94 -0.35 -15.83
C PRO A 263 -9.82 0.69 -15.96
N GLY A 264 -8.59 0.19 -15.98
CA GLY A 264 -7.34 0.88 -15.63
C GLY A 264 -6.91 2.10 -16.45
N GLU A 265 -7.81 2.82 -17.12
CA GLU A 265 -7.49 4.05 -17.85
C GLU A 265 -7.69 5.32 -17.00
N GLN A 266 -8.66 5.36 -16.08
CA GLN A 266 -8.86 6.56 -15.23
C GLN A 266 -7.84 6.71 -14.09
N VAL A 267 -7.10 5.65 -13.76
CA VAL A 267 -6.08 5.69 -12.70
C VAL A 267 -4.75 6.25 -13.23
N LEU A 268 -4.46 6.12 -14.53
CA LEU A 268 -3.18 6.51 -15.14
C LEU A 268 -3.17 7.94 -15.73
N GLU A 269 -4.30 8.48 -16.20
CA GLU A 269 -4.32 9.82 -16.84
C GLU A 269 -3.98 10.96 -15.87
N ILE A 270 -4.30 10.81 -14.57
CA ILE A 270 -3.93 11.78 -13.53
C ILE A 270 -2.46 11.61 -13.10
N MET A 271 -1.87 10.42 -13.27
CA MET A 271 -0.45 10.19 -12.96
C MET A 271 0.46 10.85 -14.00
N ALA A 272 0.11 10.88 -15.28
CA ALA A 272 0.90 11.59 -16.29
C ALA A 272 0.95 13.11 -16.03
N VAL A 273 -0.13 13.69 -15.50
CA VAL A 273 -0.19 15.12 -15.13
C VAL A 273 0.71 15.41 -13.91
N SER A 274 0.81 14.49 -12.93
CA SER A 274 1.73 14.65 -11.79
C SER A 274 3.20 14.28 -12.09
N ILE A 275 3.47 13.47 -13.13
CA ILE A 275 4.82 13.01 -13.48
C ILE A 275 5.55 13.98 -14.41
N ILE A 276 4.85 14.86 -15.16
CA ILE A 276 5.49 15.75 -16.16
C ILE A 276 5.19 17.25 -15.96
N GLY A 277 4.27 17.65 -15.08
CA GLY A 277 3.84 19.05 -15.00
C GLY A 277 3.71 19.62 -13.59
N ASN A 278 4.84 19.93 -12.93
CA ASN A 278 5.04 21.27 -12.36
C ASN A 278 6.45 21.45 -11.81
N LYS A 279 7.21 22.31 -12.47
CA LYS A 279 8.29 23.05 -11.84
C LYS A 279 7.63 24.09 -10.94
N ASP A 280 7.38 23.79 -9.67
CA ASP A 280 6.90 24.81 -8.74
C ASP A 280 7.62 24.74 -7.40
N THR A 281 8.52 25.71 -7.24
CA THR A 281 9.15 26.21 -6.02
C THR A 281 8.16 26.77 -4.98
N ASP A 282 6.85 26.47 -5.08
CA ASP A 282 5.78 27.18 -4.34
C ASP A 282 5.12 26.40 -3.19
N LEU A 283 5.51 25.14 -2.93
CA LEU A 283 4.98 24.41 -1.76
C LEU A 283 5.72 24.75 -0.45
N LEU A 284 7.00 25.14 -0.53
CA LEU A 284 7.77 25.60 0.62
C LEU A 284 7.41 27.02 1.07
N SER A 285 6.78 27.83 0.20
CA SER A 285 6.28 29.17 0.56
C SER A 285 5.00 29.10 1.40
N CYS A 286 4.15 28.09 1.16
CA CYS A 286 2.93 27.83 1.94
C CYS A 286 3.20 27.30 3.36
N ILE A 287 4.30 26.57 3.59
CA ILE A 287 4.68 26.05 4.92
C ILE A 287 5.24 27.17 5.82
N ASN A 288 5.85 28.21 5.23
CA ASN A 288 6.45 29.32 5.97
C ASN A 288 5.51 30.53 6.16
N ALA A 289 4.37 30.57 5.47
CA ALA A 289 3.35 31.58 5.69
C ALA A 289 2.49 31.16 6.90
N GLY A 290 2.81 31.71 8.08
CA GLY A 290 1.99 31.55 9.29
C GLY A 290 0.51 31.89 9.06
N PRO A 291 -0.40 31.48 9.97
CA PRO A 291 -1.83 31.40 9.72
C PRO A 291 -2.40 32.74 9.24
N ALA A 292 -2.90 32.76 8.00
CA ALA A 292 -3.62 33.89 7.44
C ALA A 292 -4.89 34.14 8.28
N LYS A 293 -5.02 35.37 8.78
CA LYS A 293 -6.23 35.81 9.49
C LYS A 293 -7.44 35.66 8.59
N ILE A 294 -8.38 34.80 8.99
CA ILE A 294 -9.71 34.69 8.39
C ILE A 294 -10.40 36.07 8.48
N PRO A 295 -10.81 36.70 7.37
CA PRO A 295 -11.51 37.96 7.44
C PRO A 295 -12.91 37.77 8.05
N ALA A 296 -13.22 38.60 9.04
CA ALA A 296 -14.50 38.59 9.73
C ALA A 296 -15.67 38.78 8.74
N ARG A 297 -16.63 37.87 8.82
CA ARG A 297 -17.86 37.86 8.02
C ARG A 297 -18.67 39.11 8.36
N ARG A 298 -18.83 40.03 7.41
CA ARG A 298 -19.73 41.20 7.55
C ARG A 298 -21.18 40.69 7.66
N SER A 299 -21.85 41.06 8.75
CA SER A 299 -23.29 40.96 8.91
C SER A 299 -23.97 41.88 7.89
N ASN A 300 -24.82 41.34 7.04
CA ASN A 300 -25.69 42.16 6.20
C ASN A 300 -26.89 42.65 7.02
N ASP A 301 -27.03 43.97 7.05
CA ASP A 301 -28.16 44.71 7.57
C ASP A 301 -29.47 44.30 6.89
N VAL A 302 -30.47 44.01 7.74
CA VAL A 302 -31.88 44.03 7.38
C VAL A 302 -32.31 45.50 7.35
N ARG A 303 -32.66 46.03 6.17
CA ARG A 303 -33.45 47.26 6.06
C ARG A 303 -34.87 46.93 5.63
N ALA A 304 -35.79 47.28 6.51
CA ALA A 304 -37.21 47.41 6.22
C ALA A 304 -37.46 48.62 5.30
N VAL A 305 -38.32 48.42 4.28
CA VAL A 305 -39.41 49.32 3.85
C VAL A 305 -40.51 48.42 3.32
#